data_AF-A0A9P0QR47-F1
#
_entry.id   AF-A0A9P0QR47-F1
#
_cell.length_a   1.000
_cell.length_b   1.000
_cell.length_c   1.000
_cell.angle_alpha   90.00
_cell.angle_beta   90.00
_cell.angle_gamma   90.00
#
_symmetry.space_group_name_H-M   'P 1'
#
loop_
_entity.id
_entity.type
_entity.pdbx_description
1 polymer ?
#
loop_
_entity_poly.entity_id
_entity_poly.type
_entity_poly.pdbx_seq_one_letter_code
_entity_poly.pdbx_strand_id
1 'polypeptide(L)'
;MSGTPSPNKEAFGKEAEAKRSRPTSWDPAAFSPQLSQHTPLSYTLEDDLSTISISRQLESYFSPLMNESSDLFTLQSSYIPLVIKKMELLHENENETNEGDETSGNDGWSEDYDFWISYLQDPNDKIVRNRHVKVLENHICHGIPSSLRAAIYIKTLQVRYKFNKESYASLLKKANNSSTVRNQQAYFENLTSVDSSLKDILKIFNYYNAEVKSVNGARLEQINNRDSSGTDLNSTFESTSHLPPSNFVVSVGKLIREQIGNGKVGSGSTLDNEEILFLLLKFNKMFSVNLIKDEFFYKINRSLESDSSTSQSFIHIGKQGINLVLVYKKMIFNFFQDQITKNRIELLDFLVFEGFDFFIRMIVSIFSLNSEQILRLEGDDLNQFLNDEEKFFEVINGRTDISMGEYLESVLKFEPNLIKFENEYHLLHANSLNNNNNELVNLKEINDELLTKIRDVKIQLENLKQTHDEIIQQSSSYKDQLKVASDERDQLTKLKDHLKQKYENLSMKENVRNARKANEDFSKRSAELEVQIEQLKLSNEEKRGKIAKISEQKK
;
A
#
# COMPACT_ATOMS: atom_id res chain seq x y z
N MET A 1 -85.01 -37.30 54.91
CA MET A 1 -85.36 -36.54 53.70
C MET A 1 -84.21 -36.65 52.73
N SER A 2 -84.26 -37.67 51.88
CA SER A 2 -83.27 -37.95 50.84
C SER A 2 -83.85 -37.53 49.49
N GLY A 3 -83.19 -36.60 48.83
CA GLY A 3 -83.59 -36.08 47.53
C GLY A 3 -82.37 -35.63 46.73
N THR A 4 -81.75 -36.59 46.05
CA THR A 4 -81.00 -36.34 44.81
C THR A 4 -81.96 -35.83 43.73
N PRO A 5 -81.53 -34.94 42.82
CA PRO A 5 -81.00 -35.46 41.56
C PRO A 5 -79.88 -34.62 40.91
N SER A 6 -79.04 -35.34 40.15
CA SER A 6 -78.35 -34.90 38.92
C SER A 6 -78.79 -35.87 37.81
N PRO A 7 -78.42 -35.73 36.51
CA PRO A 7 -77.94 -34.58 35.72
C PRO A 7 -78.68 -34.45 34.35
N ASN A 8 -78.46 -33.37 33.59
CA ASN A 8 -78.64 -33.32 32.12
C ASN A 8 -77.69 -32.25 31.56
N LYS A 9 -76.65 -32.64 30.80
CA LYS A 9 -76.55 -32.67 29.33
C LYS A 9 -76.40 -31.29 28.66
N GLU A 10 -75.12 -30.97 28.45
CA GLU A 10 -74.45 -30.51 27.23
C GLU A 10 -75.06 -29.44 26.30
N ALA A 11 -74.13 -28.54 25.93
CA ALA A 11 -73.95 -27.84 24.65
C ALA A 11 -74.65 -26.47 24.52
N PHE A 12 -74.03 -25.37 24.06
CA PHE A 12 -72.86 -25.13 23.21
C PHE A 12 -72.30 -23.72 23.48
N GLY A 13 -70.99 -23.53 23.24
CA GLY A 13 -70.45 -22.29 22.67
C GLY A 13 -69.88 -21.23 23.64
N LYS A 14 -68.58 -21.30 23.93
CA LYS A 14 -67.70 -20.12 24.03
C LYS A 14 -66.31 -20.47 23.50
N GLU A 15 -66.02 -19.98 22.31
CA GLU A 15 -64.66 -19.87 21.76
C GLU A 15 -63.80 -18.98 22.67
N ALA A 16 -62.56 -19.42 22.84
CA ALA A 16 -61.52 -18.73 23.57
C ALA A 16 -60.85 -17.69 22.67
N GLU A 17 -61.08 -16.41 22.95
CA GLU A 17 -60.25 -15.31 22.46
C GLU A 17 -59.04 -15.17 23.39
N ALA A 18 -57.92 -15.75 22.97
CA ALA A 18 -56.62 -15.52 23.57
C ALA A 18 -56.18 -14.07 23.30
N LYS A 19 -56.30 -13.19 24.30
CA LYS A 19 -55.67 -11.87 24.29
C LYS A 19 -54.15 -12.04 24.26
N ARG A 20 -53.56 -11.89 23.07
CA ARG A 20 -52.14 -11.58 22.89
C ARG A 20 -51.88 -10.22 23.54
N SER A 21 -51.11 -10.23 24.62
CA SER A 21 -50.56 -9.02 25.24
C SER A 21 -49.65 -8.30 24.24
N ARG A 22 -50.02 -7.06 23.88
CA ARG A 22 -49.17 -6.11 23.13
C ARG A 22 -47.91 -5.79 23.93
N PRO A 23 -46.75 -5.56 23.29
CA PRO A 23 -45.62 -4.91 23.95
C PRO A 23 -46.02 -3.47 24.28
N THR A 24 -45.74 -3.06 25.52
CA THR A 24 -46.02 -1.74 26.09
C THR A 24 -45.24 -0.64 25.38
N SER A 25 -45.95 0.45 25.06
CA SER A 25 -45.42 1.76 24.63
C SER A 25 -44.25 2.21 25.51
N TRP A 26 -43.15 2.61 24.88
CA TRP A 26 -41.95 3.08 25.56
C TRP A 26 -42.21 4.46 26.21
N ASP A 27 -42.06 4.55 27.55
CA ASP A 27 -42.11 5.80 28.30
C ASP A 27 -40.68 6.19 28.74
N PRO A 28 -40.08 7.25 28.17
CA PRO A 28 -38.74 7.71 28.51
C PRO A 28 -38.57 8.18 29.97
N ALA A 29 -39.67 8.45 30.69
CA ALA A 29 -39.65 8.95 32.06
C ALA A 29 -39.62 7.85 33.13
N ALA A 30 -39.94 6.60 32.78
CA ALA A 30 -40.19 5.54 33.76
C ALA A 30 -38.93 4.89 34.37
N PHE A 31 -37.72 5.20 33.88
CA PHE A 31 -36.48 4.58 34.35
C PHE A 31 -35.38 5.60 34.65
N SER A 32 -35.09 5.79 35.94
CA SER A 32 -33.85 6.41 36.42
C SER A 32 -33.27 5.54 37.54
N PRO A 33 -31.98 5.26 37.45
CA PRO A 33 -31.04 6.05 38.24
C PRO A 33 -30.14 6.88 37.32
N GLN A 34 -29.82 8.10 37.77
CA GLN A 34 -29.03 9.09 37.05
C GLN A 34 -27.62 8.56 36.71
N LEU A 35 -27.44 8.02 35.51
CA LEU A 35 -26.12 7.89 34.90
C LEU A 35 -25.66 9.28 34.46
N SER A 36 -24.55 9.75 35.02
CA SER A 36 -23.97 11.06 34.72
C SER A 36 -23.49 11.13 33.26
N GLN A 37 -23.54 12.32 32.67
CA GLN A 37 -23.11 12.61 31.29
C GLN A 37 -21.62 12.30 31.00
N HIS A 38 -20.87 11.81 32.00
CA HIS A 38 -19.43 11.61 31.97
C HIS A 38 -18.97 10.15 31.97
N THR A 39 -19.87 9.17 32.02
CA THR A 39 -19.45 7.77 31.83
C THR A 39 -19.17 7.54 30.34
N PRO A 40 -17.96 7.08 29.94
CA PRO A 40 -17.71 6.70 28.56
C PRO A 40 -18.66 5.55 28.17
N LEU A 41 -19.13 5.54 26.92
CA LEU A 41 -19.79 4.37 26.36
C LEU A 41 -18.81 3.20 26.48
N SER A 42 -19.26 2.09 27.05
CA SER A 42 -18.40 0.91 27.23
C SER A 42 -19.17 -0.33 26.82
N TYR A 43 -18.45 -1.22 26.14
CA TYR A 43 -18.91 -2.54 25.76
C TYR A 43 -17.94 -3.57 26.34
N THR A 44 -18.43 -4.79 26.47
CA THR A 44 -17.70 -5.96 26.95
C THR A 44 -17.59 -6.98 25.82
N LEU A 45 -16.68 -7.94 25.94
CA LEU A 45 -16.52 -9.00 24.94
C LEU A 45 -17.73 -9.95 24.89
N GLU A 46 -18.60 -9.92 25.89
CA GLU A 46 -19.83 -10.71 25.98
C GLU A 46 -21.03 -10.01 25.33
N ASP A 47 -20.89 -8.71 24.98
CA ASP A 47 -21.95 -7.98 24.30
C ASP A 47 -22.07 -8.45 22.84
N ASP A 48 -23.29 -8.38 22.28
CA ASP A 48 -23.52 -8.70 20.89
C ASP A 48 -22.79 -7.72 19.95
N LEU A 49 -22.52 -8.18 18.72
CA LEU A 49 -21.76 -7.39 17.76
C LEU A 49 -22.42 -6.03 17.48
N SER A 50 -23.75 -6.00 17.49
CA SER A 50 -24.55 -4.80 17.31
C SER A 50 -24.28 -3.75 18.39
N THR A 51 -24.31 -4.16 19.66
CA THR A 51 -23.98 -3.27 20.77
C THR A 51 -22.54 -2.77 20.68
N ILE A 52 -21.60 -3.63 20.29
CA ILE A 52 -20.20 -3.27 20.11
C ILE A 52 -20.04 -2.25 18.99
N SER A 53 -20.58 -2.52 17.80
CA SER A 53 -20.46 -1.67 16.62
C SER A 53 -21.10 -0.29 16.84
N ILE A 54 -22.33 -0.22 17.36
CA ILE A 54 -22.98 1.06 17.65
C ILE A 54 -22.23 1.84 18.73
N SER A 55 -21.77 1.18 19.79
CA SER A 55 -21.02 1.84 20.87
C SER A 55 -19.68 2.40 20.36
N ARG A 56 -18.91 1.61 19.60
CA ARG A 56 -17.65 2.03 18.96
C ARG A 56 -17.88 3.20 18.02
N GLN A 57 -18.93 3.14 17.21
CA GLN A 57 -19.23 4.16 16.21
C GLN A 57 -19.61 5.50 16.85
N LEU A 58 -20.49 5.46 17.86
CA LEU A 58 -20.86 6.65 18.62
C LEU A 58 -19.68 7.23 19.39
N GLU A 59 -18.87 6.40 20.06
CA GLU A 59 -17.65 6.83 20.74
C GLU A 59 -16.69 7.54 19.76
N SER A 60 -16.53 6.98 18.56
CA SER A 60 -15.78 7.62 17.48
C SER A 60 -16.33 9.01 17.15
N TYR A 61 -17.65 9.21 17.05
CA TYR A 61 -18.23 10.54 16.80
C TYR A 61 -18.01 11.53 17.94
N PHE A 62 -17.98 11.06 19.20
CA PHE A 62 -17.61 11.89 20.35
C PHE A 62 -16.11 12.23 20.39
N SER A 63 -15.27 11.49 19.66
CA SER A 63 -13.82 11.71 19.64
C SER A 63 -13.46 13.06 19.01
N PRO A 64 -12.54 13.84 19.61
CA PRO A 64 -12.02 15.07 19.01
C PRO A 64 -11.41 14.88 17.62
N LEU A 65 -10.89 13.69 17.32
CA LEU A 65 -10.31 13.36 16.00
C LEU A 65 -11.36 13.43 14.87
N MET A 66 -12.63 13.16 15.19
CA MET A 66 -13.74 13.26 14.25
C MET A 66 -14.21 14.71 14.02
N ASN A 67 -13.66 15.70 14.71
CA ASN A 67 -13.96 17.11 14.50
C ASN A 67 -12.92 17.77 13.59
N GLU A 68 -13.36 18.63 12.67
CA GLU A 68 -12.43 19.37 11.81
C GLU A 68 -11.64 20.38 12.63
N SER A 69 -10.31 20.38 12.44
CA SER A 69 -9.36 21.19 13.20
C SER A 69 -8.83 22.39 12.41
N SER A 70 -9.47 22.74 11.29
CA SER A 70 -9.07 23.86 10.43
C SER A 70 -9.63 25.18 10.96
N ASP A 71 -8.87 26.26 10.79
CA ASP A 71 -9.27 27.64 11.14
C ASP A 71 -10.54 28.12 10.40
N LEU A 72 -10.95 27.43 9.33
CA LEU A 72 -12.21 27.69 8.64
C LEU A 72 -13.43 27.42 9.52
N PHE A 73 -13.34 26.49 10.46
CA PHE A 73 -14.46 26.05 11.28
C PHE A 73 -14.30 26.48 12.73
N THR A 74 -15.43 26.84 13.34
CA THR A 74 -15.59 26.92 14.78
C THR A 74 -16.44 25.75 15.23
N LEU A 75 -16.03 25.14 16.34
CA LEU A 75 -16.78 24.06 16.97
C LEU A 75 -17.79 24.66 17.94
N GLN A 76 -19.07 24.43 17.68
CA GLN A 76 -20.12 24.74 18.64
C GLN A 76 -20.01 23.81 19.86
N SER A 77 -20.35 24.34 21.04
CA SER A 77 -20.36 23.57 22.28
C SER A 77 -21.32 22.39 22.25
N SER A 78 -22.41 22.49 21.45
CA SER A 78 -23.40 21.43 21.28
C SER A 78 -24.06 21.49 19.90
N TYR A 79 -24.45 20.32 19.37
CA TYR A 79 -25.27 20.17 18.16
C TYR A 79 -26.77 20.40 18.45
N ILE A 80 -27.18 20.39 19.72
CA ILE A 80 -28.58 20.47 20.18
C ILE A 80 -29.34 21.66 19.57
N PRO A 81 -28.77 22.88 19.47
CA PRO A 81 -29.49 24.01 18.87
C PRO A 81 -29.86 23.80 17.39
N LEU A 82 -29.02 23.11 16.61
CA LEU A 82 -29.31 22.77 15.21
C LEU A 82 -30.45 21.76 15.09
N VAL A 83 -30.45 20.77 15.98
CA VAL A 83 -31.51 19.75 16.04
C VAL A 83 -32.84 20.36 16.47
N ILE A 84 -32.84 21.21 17.50
CA ILE A 84 -34.04 21.92 17.97
C ILE A 84 -34.62 22.79 16.85
N LYS A 85 -33.78 23.60 16.17
CA LYS A 85 -34.24 24.43 15.05
C LYS A 85 -34.90 23.60 13.95
N LYS A 86 -34.36 22.42 13.63
CA LYS A 86 -34.98 21.53 12.63
C LYS A 86 -36.30 20.93 13.13
N MET A 87 -36.39 20.55 14.41
CA MET A 87 -37.65 20.07 14.99
C MET A 87 -38.73 21.16 15.03
N GLU A 88 -38.37 22.41 15.35
CA GLU A 88 -39.28 23.56 15.31
C GLU A 88 -39.83 23.80 13.89
N LEU A 89 -38.95 23.77 12.87
CA LEU A 89 -39.37 23.89 11.47
C LEU A 89 -40.26 22.74 11.01
N LEU A 90 -40.08 21.53 11.53
CA LEU A 90 -40.97 20.39 11.24
C LEU A 90 -42.37 20.62 11.82
N HIS A 91 -42.46 21.09 13.07
CA HIS A 91 -43.73 21.38 13.73
C HIS A 91 -44.47 22.59 13.14
N GLU A 92 -43.76 23.63 12.70
CA GLU A 92 -44.39 24.80 12.05
C GLU A 92 -45.08 24.41 10.72
N ASN A 93 -44.45 23.56 9.92
CA ASN A 93 -44.98 23.10 8.63
C ASN A 93 -46.18 22.12 8.77
N GLU A 94 -46.24 21.36 9.87
CA GLU A 94 -47.36 20.48 10.20
C GLU A 94 -48.60 21.26 10.66
N ASN A 95 -48.42 22.40 11.34
CA ASN A 95 -49.53 23.25 11.77
C ASN A 95 -50.15 24.03 10.60
N GLU A 96 -49.36 24.45 9.61
CA GLU A 96 -49.86 25.13 8.40
C GLU A 96 -50.66 24.20 7.46
N THR A 97 -50.43 22.88 7.51
CA THR A 97 -51.15 21.90 6.68
C THR A 97 -52.46 21.39 7.31
N ASN A 98 -52.67 21.61 8.61
CA ASN A 98 -53.83 21.12 9.35
C ASN A 98 -54.96 22.15 9.55
N GLU A 99 -54.84 23.40 9.07
CA GLU A 99 -55.92 24.40 9.13
C GLU A 99 -57.10 24.12 8.14
N GLY A 100 -57.16 22.94 7.52
CA GLY A 100 -58.14 22.63 6.46
C GLY A 100 -59.00 21.37 6.60
N ASP A 101 -58.80 20.51 7.60
CA ASP A 101 -59.56 19.25 7.68
C ASP A 101 -59.84 18.80 9.13
N GLU A 102 -60.84 19.43 9.76
CA GLU A 102 -61.34 19.08 11.10
C GLU A 102 -62.19 17.79 11.14
N THR A 103 -61.97 16.84 10.22
CA THR A 103 -62.81 15.63 10.11
C THR A 103 -62.09 14.28 10.24
N SER A 104 -60.89 14.25 10.80
CA SER A 104 -60.30 12.99 11.27
C SER A 104 -59.62 13.13 12.62
N GLY A 105 -60.41 12.98 13.69
CA GLY A 105 -59.87 12.60 14.98
C GLY A 105 -59.27 11.19 14.88
N ASN A 106 -57.95 11.12 14.71
CA ASN A 106 -57.15 9.95 15.04
C ASN A 106 -55.71 10.39 15.31
N ASP A 107 -55.16 9.94 16.43
CA ASP A 107 -53.81 10.20 16.93
C ASP A 107 -52.74 9.73 15.90
N GLY A 108 -52.35 10.62 14.98
CA GLY A 108 -51.86 10.26 13.64
C GLY A 108 -50.35 10.05 13.43
N TRP A 109 -49.56 9.78 14.47
CA TRP A 109 -48.14 9.42 14.31
C TRP A 109 -47.96 7.90 14.44
N SER A 110 -47.19 7.28 13.53
CA SER A 110 -46.83 5.87 13.69
C SER A 110 -45.92 5.72 14.91
N GLU A 111 -45.98 4.56 15.59
CA GLU A 111 -45.12 4.25 16.75
C GLU A 111 -43.62 4.49 16.44
N ASP A 112 -43.22 4.31 15.17
CA ASP A 112 -41.87 4.61 14.68
C ASP A 112 -41.54 6.12 14.67
N TYR A 113 -42.49 6.98 14.30
CA TYR A 113 -42.24 8.42 14.26
C TYR A 113 -42.03 8.99 15.66
N ASP A 114 -42.84 8.56 16.62
CA ASP A 114 -42.72 8.95 18.03
C ASP A 114 -41.39 8.49 18.63
N PHE A 115 -40.93 7.28 18.29
CA PHE A 115 -39.61 6.80 18.67
C PHE A 115 -38.50 7.73 18.18
N TRP A 116 -38.52 8.12 16.91
CA TRP A 116 -37.48 8.99 16.33
C TRP A 116 -37.49 10.41 16.89
N ILE A 117 -38.66 10.98 17.19
CA ILE A 117 -38.77 12.26 17.88
C ILE A 117 -38.17 12.17 19.29
N SER A 118 -38.52 11.12 20.03
CA SER A 118 -37.96 10.91 21.36
C SER A 118 -36.45 10.64 21.33
N TYR A 119 -35.94 9.95 20.30
CA TYR A 119 -34.51 9.82 20.04
C TYR A 119 -33.86 11.19 19.84
N LEU A 120 -34.43 12.09 19.03
CA LEU A 120 -33.89 13.44 18.84
C LEU A 120 -33.87 14.28 20.13
N GLN A 121 -34.86 14.08 21.00
CA GLN A 121 -34.97 14.74 22.29
C GLN A 121 -34.06 14.18 23.37
N ASP A 122 -33.41 13.03 23.15
CA ASP A 122 -32.47 12.41 24.08
C ASP A 122 -31.01 12.84 23.79
N PRO A 123 -30.46 13.83 24.51
CA PRO A 123 -29.09 14.31 24.27
C PRO A 123 -28.02 13.35 24.81
N ASN A 124 -28.41 12.35 25.62
CA ASN A 124 -27.47 11.47 26.32
C ASN A 124 -27.37 10.09 25.68
N ASP A 125 -28.11 9.80 24.61
CA ASP A 125 -28.18 8.49 23.95
C ASP A 125 -28.45 7.36 24.96
N LYS A 126 -29.44 7.56 25.83
CA LYS A 126 -29.86 6.62 26.87
C LYS A 126 -30.19 5.25 26.31
N ILE A 127 -30.76 5.18 25.10
CA ILE A 127 -31.07 3.90 24.44
C ILE A 127 -29.81 3.02 24.33
N VAL A 128 -28.68 3.61 23.94
CA VAL A 128 -27.42 2.90 23.80
C VAL A 128 -26.79 2.65 25.17
N ARG A 129 -26.78 3.66 26.05
CA ARG A 129 -26.22 3.53 27.41
C ARG A 129 -26.93 2.48 28.27
N ASN A 130 -28.23 2.31 28.06
CA ASN A 130 -29.06 1.32 28.74
C ASN A 130 -29.06 -0.05 28.03
N ARG A 131 -28.21 -0.24 27.00
CA ARG A 131 -28.08 -1.48 26.23
C ARG A 131 -29.37 -1.93 25.53
N HIS A 132 -30.22 -0.98 25.12
CA HIS A 132 -31.43 -1.25 24.33
C HIS A 132 -31.18 -1.12 22.82
N VAL A 133 -30.01 -1.59 22.36
CA VAL A 133 -29.55 -1.46 20.96
C VAL A 133 -30.50 -2.16 19.97
N LYS A 134 -31.02 -3.33 20.34
CA LYS A 134 -31.97 -4.09 19.49
C LYS A 134 -33.24 -3.31 19.16
N VAL A 135 -33.70 -2.45 20.07
CA VAL A 135 -34.88 -1.60 19.83
C VAL A 135 -34.55 -0.55 18.76
N LEU A 136 -33.38 0.08 18.88
CA LEU A 136 -32.89 1.04 17.88
C LEU A 136 -32.73 0.38 16.51
N GLU A 137 -32.07 -0.77 16.44
CA GLU A 137 -31.90 -1.51 15.19
C GLU A 137 -33.22 -1.90 14.54
N ASN A 138 -34.19 -2.36 15.33
CA ASN A 138 -35.52 -2.68 14.83
C ASN A 138 -36.15 -1.45 14.15
N HIS A 139 -36.11 -0.27 14.78
CA HIS A 139 -36.61 0.95 14.16
C HIS A 139 -35.78 1.41 12.94
N ILE A 140 -34.48 1.11 12.88
CA ILE A 140 -33.66 1.34 11.68
C ILE A 140 -34.08 0.39 10.53
N CYS A 141 -34.38 -0.88 10.82
CA CYS A 141 -34.89 -1.85 9.83
C CYS A 141 -36.24 -1.43 9.23
N HIS A 142 -37.12 -0.79 10.02
CA HIS A 142 -38.38 -0.22 9.54
C HIS A 142 -38.18 1.07 8.73
N GLY A 143 -36.99 1.66 8.81
CA GLY A 143 -36.58 2.84 8.06
C GLY A 143 -36.80 4.15 8.81
N ILE A 144 -35.91 5.10 8.56
CA ILE A 144 -36.00 6.44 9.14
C ILE A 144 -36.99 7.29 8.31
N PRO A 145 -37.96 7.98 8.95
CA PRO A 145 -38.82 8.92 8.24
C PRO A 145 -37.99 9.98 7.51
N SER A 146 -38.25 10.18 6.22
CA SER A 146 -37.49 11.13 5.40
C SER A 146 -37.53 12.56 5.94
N SER A 147 -38.60 12.93 6.65
CA SER A 147 -38.72 14.23 7.31
C SER A 147 -37.71 14.43 8.44
N LEU A 148 -37.43 13.38 9.22
CA LEU A 148 -36.59 13.41 10.41
C LEU A 148 -35.12 13.06 10.13
N ARG A 149 -34.84 12.35 9.03
CA ARG A 149 -33.50 11.82 8.70
C ARG A 149 -32.39 12.88 8.75
N ALA A 150 -32.65 14.08 8.25
CA ALA A 150 -31.69 15.19 8.32
C ALA A 150 -31.28 15.53 9.75
N ALA A 151 -32.25 15.66 10.66
CA ALA A 151 -32.02 15.96 12.06
C ALA A 151 -31.31 14.79 12.77
N ILE A 152 -31.69 13.56 12.45
CA ILE A 152 -31.09 12.34 13.01
C ILE A 152 -29.62 12.22 12.62
N TYR A 153 -29.27 12.48 11.35
CA TYR A 153 -27.89 12.45 10.90
C TYR A 153 -27.04 13.51 11.58
N ILE A 154 -27.55 14.74 11.70
CA ILE A 154 -26.87 15.84 12.39
C ILE A 154 -26.61 15.50 13.87
N LYS A 155 -27.63 14.93 14.55
CA LYS A 155 -27.51 14.45 15.93
C LYS A 155 -26.45 13.35 16.03
N THR A 156 -26.63 12.26 15.29
CA THR A 156 -25.86 11.01 15.45
C THR A 156 -24.39 11.23 15.07
N LEU A 157 -24.12 11.91 13.96
CA LEU A 157 -22.75 12.25 13.51
C LEU A 157 -22.12 13.40 14.31
N GLN A 158 -22.89 14.03 15.20
CA GLN A 158 -22.50 15.18 16.01
C GLN A 158 -21.91 16.30 15.16
N VAL A 159 -22.68 16.76 14.19
CA VAL A 159 -22.29 17.89 13.35
C VAL A 159 -22.34 19.17 14.18
N ARG A 160 -21.16 19.67 14.59
CA ARG A 160 -21.00 20.86 15.44
C ARG A 160 -20.31 22.02 14.72
N TYR A 161 -20.19 21.95 13.41
CA TYR A 161 -19.42 22.91 12.64
C TYR A 161 -20.22 24.18 12.38
N LYS A 162 -19.54 25.31 12.49
CA LYS A 162 -19.99 26.59 11.95
C LYS A 162 -18.81 27.28 11.30
N PHE A 163 -19.02 27.92 10.15
CA PHE A 163 -17.97 28.74 9.57
C PHE A 163 -17.59 29.90 10.48
N ASN A 164 -16.29 30.14 10.63
CA ASN A 164 -15.76 31.15 11.54
C ASN A 164 -15.84 32.57 10.95
N LYS A 165 -15.05 32.83 9.92
CA LYS A 165 -14.83 34.18 9.33
C LYS A 165 -15.33 34.31 7.89
N GLU A 166 -15.64 33.20 7.23
CA GLU A 166 -15.96 33.15 5.81
C GLU A 166 -17.34 32.55 5.59
N SER A 167 -18.15 33.14 4.73
CA SER A 167 -19.42 32.51 4.32
C SER A 167 -19.17 31.42 3.29
N TYR A 168 -20.12 30.50 3.15
CA TYR A 168 -20.10 29.49 2.10
C TYR A 168 -19.91 30.10 0.69
N ALA A 169 -20.59 31.22 0.41
CA ALA A 169 -20.44 31.93 -0.86
C ALA A 169 -19.02 32.49 -1.08
N SER A 170 -18.35 32.93 -0.01
CA SER A 170 -16.95 33.37 -0.08
C SER A 170 -16.02 32.19 -0.39
N LEU A 171 -16.22 31.07 0.28
CA LEU A 171 -15.45 29.85 0.05
C LEU A 171 -15.66 29.29 -1.35
N LEU A 172 -16.88 29.34 -1.88
CA LEU A 172 -17.16 28.95 -3.26
C LEU A 172 -16.38 29.80 -4.27
N LYS A 173 -16.32 31.12 -4.06
CA LYS A 173 -15.53 32.02 -4.90
C LYS A 173 -14.04 31.70 -4.83
N LYS A 174 -13.52 31.34 -3.66
CA LYS A 174 -12.12 30.92 -3.49
C LYS A 174 -11.87 29.57 -4.17
N ALA A 175 -12.73 28.58 -3.94
CA ALA A 175 -12.63 27.26 -4.55
C ALA A 175 -12.64 27.34 -6.08
N ASN A 176 -13.54 28.11 -6.68
CA ASN A 176 -13.57 28.32 -8.14
C ASN A 176 -12.30 29.01 -8.69
N ASN A 177 -11.59 29.77 -7.85
CA ASN A 177 -10.33 30.42 -8.22
C ASN A 177 -9.08 29.62 -7.84
N SER A 178 -9.25 28.50 -7.14
CA SER A 178 -8.15 27.64 -6.71
C SER A 178 -7.50 26.93 -7.89
N SER A 179 -6.20 26.67 -7.77
CA SER A 179 -5.43 25.96 -8.80
C SER A 179 -5.92 24.51 -8.95
N THR A 180 -6.30 23.89 -7.83
CA THR A 180 -6.78 22.50 -7.78
C THR A 180 -8.08 22.31 -8.56
N VAL A 181 -9.08 23.16 -8.32
CA VAL A 181 -10.38 23.04 -8.99
C VAL A 181 -10.27 23.38 -10.47
N ARG A 182 -9.43 24.37 -10.86
CA ARG A 182 -9.19 24.70 -12.27
C ARG A 182 -8.59 23.53 -13.06
N ASN A 183 -7.64 22.82 -12.47
CA ASN A 183 -7.04 21.63 -13.09
C ASN A 183 -8.02 20.46 -13.24
N GLN A 184 -9.10 20.45 -12.45
CA GLN A 184 -10.12 19.40 -12.43
C GLN A 184 -11.46 19.84 -13.02
N GLN A 185 -11.51 20.99 -13.70
CA GLN A 185 -12.75 21.54 -14.23
C GLN A 185 -13.47 20.55 -15.16
N ALA A 186 -12.72 19.84 -16.02
CA ALA A 186 -13.26 18.79 -16.89
C ALA A 186 -13.90 17.63 -16.12
N TYR A 187 -13.36 17.26 -14.95
CA TYR A 187 -13.95 16.22 -14.10
C TYR A 187 -15.32 16.66 -13.57
N PHE A 188 -15.42 17.87 -13.02
CA PHE A 188 -16.68 18.40 -12.50
C PHE A 188 -17.72 18.66 -13.61
N GLU A 189 -17.28 19.01 -14.81
CA GLU A 189 -18.14 19.13 -15.99
C GLU A 189 -18.69 17.76 -16.44
N ASN A 190 -17.85 16.72 -16.43
CA ASN A 190 -18.22 15.36 -16.79
C ASN A 190 -19.12 14.64 -15.75
N LEU A 191 -19.30 15.20 -14.55
CA LEU A 191 -20.32 14.75 -13.60
C LEU A 191 -21.73 15.17 -14.08
N THR A 192 -22.19 14.63 -15.21
CA THR A 192 -23.47 14.98 -15.86
C THR A 192 -24.69 14.61 -15.03
N SER A 193 -24.57 13.65 -14.12
CA SER A 193 -25.67 13.18 -13.25
C SER A 193 -25.76 13.89 -11.89
N VAL A 194 -24.99 14.96 -11.70
CA VAL A 194 -24.88 15.71 -10.44
C VAL A 194 -25.40 17.13 -10.64
N ASP A 195 -26.33 17.58 -9.78
CA ASP A 195 -26.87 18.95 -9.82
C ASP A 195 -25.76 20.00 -9.59
N SER A 196 -25.91 21.15 -10.27
CA SER A 196 -25.09 22.36 -10.12
C SER A 196 -24.77 22.71 -8.66
N SER A 197 -25.76 22.64 -7.77
CA SER A 197 -25.59 22.91 -6.34
C SER A 197 -24.63 21.94 -5.66
N LEU A 198 -24.73 20.64 -5.99
CA LEU A 198 -23.84 19.61 -5.44
C LEU A 198 -22.44 19.71 -6.05
N LYS A 199 -22.30 20.10 -7.33
CA LYS A 199 -20.99 20.40 -7.92
C LYS A 199 -20.27 21.50 -7.17
N ASP A 200 -20.98 22.56 -6.78
CA ASP A 200 -20.41 23.65 -6.00
C ASP A 200 -19.97 23.21 -4.59
N ILE A 201 -20.76 22.36 -3.93
CA ILE A 201 -20.37 21.74 -2.65
C ILE A 201 -19.09 20.91 -2.82
N LEU A 202 -19.03 20.07 -3.85
CA LEU A 202 -17.87 19.20 -4.11
C LEU A 202 -16.60 19.99 -4.45
N LYS A 203 -16.73 21.13 -5.14
CA LYS A 203 -15.59 22.03 -5.37
C LYS A 203 -15.05 22.62 -4.07
N ILE A 204 -15.92 23.08 -3.18
CA ILE A 204 -15.50 23.58 -1.86
C ILE A 204 -14.86 22.47 -1.03
N PHE A 205 -15.46 21.28 -1.03
CA PHE A 205 -14.93 20.10 -0.35
C PHE A 205 -13.52 19.76 -0.85
N ASN A 206 -13.31 19.76 -2.17
CA ASN A 206 -12.02 19.43 -2.76
C ASN A 206 -10.97 20.52 -2.49
N TYR A 207 -11.34 21.78 -2.63
CA TYR A 207 -10.50 22.92 -2.23
C TYR A 207 -10.07 22.80 -0.76
N TYR A 208 -11.01 22.45 0.12
CA TYR A 208 -10.73 22.28 1.53
C TYR A 208 -9.73 21.15 1.81
N ASN A 209 -9.94 19.96 1.25
CA ASN A 209 -9.05 18.82 1.52
C ASN A 209 -7.67 18.96 0.84
N ALA A 210 -7.61 19.57 -0.35
CA ALA A 210 -6.36 19.70 -1.10
C ALA A 210 -5.50 20.90 -0.68
N GLU A 211 -6.12 22.05 -0.38
CA GLU A 211 -5.39 23.31 -0.18
C GLU A 211 -5.47 23.85 1.26
N VAL A 212 -6.49 23.48 2.05
CA VAL A 212 -6.73 24.08 3.37
C VAL A 212 -6.39 23.16 4.54
N LYS A 213 -6.63 21.85 4.42
CA LYS A 213 -6.19 20.90 5.45
C LYS A 213 -4.66 20.88 5.53
N SER A 214 -4.14 21.13 6.73
CA SER A 214 -2.70 21.07 7.00
C SER A 214 -2.13 19.66 6.76
N VAL A 215 -0.87 19.63 6.32
CA VAL A 215 0.02 18.48 6.06
C VAL A 215 -0.13 17.29 7.03
N ASN A 216 -0.45 17.56 8.30
CA ASN A 216 -0.57 16.52 9.32
C ASN A 216 -1.87 15.70 9.25
N GLY A 217 -2.97 16.28 8.73
CA GLY A 217 -4.22 15.56 8.51
C GLY A 217 -4.17 14.65 7.28
N ALA A 218 -3.52 15.13 6.21
CA ALA A 218 -3.32 14.36 4.97
C ALA A 218 -2.43 13.12 5.18
N ARG A 219 -1.42 13.19 6.07
CA ARG A 219 -0.54 12.05 6.41
C ARG A 219 -1.29 10.86 7.00
N LEU A 220 -2.31 11.09 7.85
CA LEU A 220 -3.10 10.00 8.45
C LEU A 220 -4.00 9.33 7.40
N GLU A 221 -4.62 10.12 6.52
CA GLU A 221 -5.42 9.63 5.39
C GLU A 221 -4.57 8.88 4.34
N GLN A 222 -3.29 9.25 4.17
CA GLN A 222 -2.35 8.57 3.27
C GLN A 222 -1.85 7.22 3.79
N ILE A 223 -1.70 7.06 5.11
CA ILE A 223 -1.29 5.78 5.72
C ILE A 223 -2.36 4.70 5.48
N ASN A 224 -3.65 5.06 5.54
CA ASN A 224 -4.77 4.15 5.34
C ASN A 224 -5.14 3.91 3.85
N ASN A 225 -4.55 4.68 2.93
CA ASN A 225 -4.73 4.54 1.48
C ASN A 225 -3.49 3.93 0.79
N ARG A 226 -2.51 3.43 1.55
CA ARG A 226 -1.36 2.70 1.00
C ARG A 226 -1.85 1.41 0.34
N ASP A 227 -1.92 1.38 -0.99
CA ASP A 227 -1.83 0.12 -1.71
C ASP A 227 -0.47 -0.52 -1.38
N SER A 228 -0.43 -1.85 -1.27
CA SER A 228 0.74 -2.65 -0.84
C SER A 228 1.97 -2.56 -1.77
N SER A 229 2.00 -1.62 -2.72
CA SER A 229 3.18 -1.25 -3.50
C SER A 229 3.97 -0.20 -2.72
N GLY A 230 5.08 -0.59 -2.08
CA GLY A 230 5.94 0.25 -1.25
C GLY A 230 6.61 1.42 -1.98
N THR A 231 5.85 2.43 -2.38
CA THR A 231 6.38 3.69 -2.90
C THR A 231 6.75 4.66 -1.77
N ASP A 232 7.87 5.34 -1.99
CA ASP A 232 8.64 6.11 -1.03
C ASP A 232 7.85 7.23 -0.33
N LEU A 233 8.09 7.37 0.98
CA LEU A 233 7.44 8.33 1.88
C LEU A 233 7.76 9.82 1.59
N ASN A 234 8.67 10.11 0.66
CA ASN A 234 9.17 11.47 0.42
C ASN A 234 8.84 12.05 -0.96
N SER A 235 8.39 11.26 -1.95
CA SER A 235 8.09 11.76 -3.31
C SER A 235 6.61 12.00 -3.58
N THR A 236 5.71 11.53 -2.71
CA THR A 236 4.25 11.53 -2.95
C THR A 236 3.52 12.74 -2.36
N PHE A 237 4.24 13.59 -1.63
CA PHE A 237 3.65 14.78 -0.98
C PHE A 237 3.20 15.84 -2.01
N GLU A 238 3.84 15.89 -3.18
CA GLU A 238 3.43 16.75 -4.30
C GLU A 238 2.29 16.14 -5.14
N SER A 239 1.94 14.86 -4.94
CA SER A 239 1.04 14.12 -5.84
C SER A 239 -0.44 14.11 -5.45
N THR A 240 -0.79 14.52 -4.21
CA THR A 240 -2.20 14.51 -3.75
C THR A 240 -2.91 15.85 -3.87
N SER A 241 -2.19 16.94 -4.16
CA SER A 241 -2.74 18.29 -4.35
C SER A 241 -3.63 18.44 -5.58
N HIS A 242 -3.75 17.39 -6.42
CA HIS A 242 -4.49 17.41 -7.68
C HIS A 242 -5.44 16.22 -7.86
N LEU A 243 -5.74 15.45 -6.80
CA LEU A 243 -6.68 14.34 -6.90
C LEU A 243 -8.14 14.84 -6.80
N PRO A 244 -9.07 14.31 -7.61
CA PRO A 244 -10.49 14.65 -7.49
C PRO A 244 -11.06 14.13 -6.16
N PRO A 245 -12.23 14.63 -5.73
CA PRO A 245 -12.92 14.05 -4.57
C PRO A 245 -13.15 12.56 -4.79
N SER A 246 -13.04 11.77 -3.71
CA SER A 246 -13.25 10.33 -3.80
C SER A 246 -14.66 10.02 -4.30
N ASN A 247 -14.79 8.95 -5.10
CA ASN A 247 -16.10 8.54 -5.62
C ASN A 247 -17.11 8.29 -4.49
N PHE A 248 -16.66 7.80 -3.34
CA PHE A 248 -17.49 7.59 -2.15
C PHE A 248 -18.20 8.87 -1.74
N VAL A 249 -17.46 9.99 -1.65
CA VAL A 249 -18.02 11.29 -1.30
C VAL A 249 -19.00 11.79 -2.36
N VAL A 250 -18.69 11.56 -3.64
CA VAL A 250 -19.59 11.92 -4.74
C VAL A 250 -20.90 11.13 -4.68
N SER A 251 -20.82 9.82 -4.49
CA SER A 251 -21.97 8.90 -4.41
C SER A 251 -22.84 9.18 -3.19
N VAL A 252 -22.22 9.36 -2.01
CA VAL A 252 -22.94 9.72 -0.78
C VAL A 252 -23.55 11.12 -0.89
N GLY A 253 -22.81 12.09 -1.46
CA GLY A 253 -23.32 13.44 -1.68
C GLY A 253 -24.55 13.47 -2.58
N LYS A 254 -24.53 12.67 -3.67
CA LYS A 254 -25.67 12.49 -4.56
C LYS A 254 -26.87 11.91 -3.80
N LEU A 255 -26.66 10.85 -3.03
CA LEU A 255 -27.71 10.20 -2.26
C LEU A 255 -28.34 11.14 -1.21
N ILE A 256 -27.52 11.88 -0.45
CA ILE A 256 -27.99 12.86 0.53
C ILE A 256 -28.81 13.94 -0.16
N ARG A 257 -28.35 14.48 -1.29
CA ARG A 257 -29.08 15.53 -2.00
C ARG A 257 -30.41 15.04 -2.55
N GLU A 258 -30.42 13.87 -3.19
CA GLU A 258 -31.62 13.31 -3.83
C GLU A 258 -32.68 12.89 -2.81
N GLN A 259 -32.29 12.25 -1.71
CA GLN A 259 -33.22 11.61 -0.77
C GLN A 259 -33.50 12.42 0.50
N ILE A 260 -32.62 13.37 0.84
CA ILE A 260 -32.73 14.20 2.05
C ILE A 260 -32.84 15.70 1.69
N GLY A 261 -32.04 16.16 0.73
CA GLY A 261 -31.92 17.58 0.37
C GLY A 261 -33.04 18.15 -0.51
N ASN A 262 -33.66 17.35 -1.38
CA ASN A 262 -34.66 17.80 -2.36
C ASN A 262 -36.11 17.78 -1.85
N GLY A 263 -36.33 17.84 -0.54
CA GLY A 263 -37.68 18.02 0.02
C GLY A 263 -38.38 19.22 -0.63
N LYS A 264 -39.70 19.12 -0.87
CA LYS A 264 -40.51 20.29 -1.29
C LYS A 264 -40.22 21.44 -0.32
N VAL A 265 -39.99 22.64 -0.85
CA VAL A 265 -39.90 23.87 -0.06
C VAL A 265 -41.12 23.92 0.87
N GLY A 266 -40.92 23.82 2.19
CA GLY A 266 -41.99 23.69 3.20
C GLY A 266 -42.11 22.31 3.88
N SER A 267 -41.27 21.32 3.55
CA SER A 267 -41.04 20.12 4.38
C SER A 267 -39.80 20.39 5.21
N GLY A 268 -39.89 20.49 6.54
CA GLY A 268 -38.77 20.81 7.47
C GLY A 268 -37.54 19.88 7.46
N SER A 269 -37.44 19.03 6.43
CA SER A 269 -36.40 18.04 6.16
C SER A 269 -35.26 18.52 5.25
N THR A 270 -35.34 19.74 4.71
CA THR A 270 -34.34 20.22 3.75
C THR A 270 -32.99 20.51 4.40
N LEU A 271 -31.92 19.95 3.82
CA LEU A 271 -30.54 20.27 4.18
C LEU A 271 -30.03 21.45 3.35
N ASP A 272 -29.48 22.45 4.01
CA ASP A 272 -28.79 23.55 3.33
C ASP A 272 -27.47 23.05 2.73
N ASN A 273 -26.95 23.74 1.70
CA ASN A 273 -25.69 23.36 1.06
C ASN A 273 -24.51 23.33 2.05
N GLU A 274 -24.53 24.18 3.08
CA GLU A 274 -23.56 24.18 4.17
C GLU A 274 -23.64 22.91 5.01
N GLU A 275 -24.86 22.47 5.36
CA GLU A 275 -25.09 21.26 6.14
C GLU A 275 -24.70 20.00 5.38
N ILE A 276 -24.99 19.96 4.06
CA ILE A 276 -24.55 18.87 3.18
C ILE A 276 -23.01 18.80 3.16
N LEU A 277 -22.33 19.95 3.04
CA LEU A 277 -20.86 19.98 3.12
C LEU A 277 -20.35 19.42 4.45
N PHE A 278 -20.97 19.80 5.57
CA PHE A 278 -20.57 19.32 6.90
C PHE A 278 -20.78 17.81 7.05
N LEU A 279 -21.89 17.27 6.54
CA LEU A 279 -22.13 15.83 6.50
C LEU A 279 -21.08 15.12 5.64
N LEU A 280 -20.77 15.65 4.45
CA LEU A 280 -19.75 15.07 3.58
C LEU A 280 -18.35 15.04 4.22
N LEU A 281 -17.99 16.05 5.01
CA LEU A 281 -16.74 16.06 5.78
C LEU A 281 -16.73 14.92 6.81
N LYS A 282 -17.83 14.70 7.53
CA LYS A 282 -17.97 13.58 8.48
C LYS A 282 -17.87 12.23 7.78
N PHE A 283 -18.61 12.03 6.69
CA PHE A 283 -18.55 10.79 5.90
C PHE A 283 -17.17 10.54 5.31
N ASN A 284 -16.49 11.58 4.82
CA ASN A 284 -15.12 11.43 4.34
C ASN A 284 -14.16 11.03 5.46
N LYS A 285 -14.30 11.59 6.68
CA LYS A 285 -13.50 11.17 7.83
C LYS A 285 -13.75 9.71 8.20
N MET A 286 -15.00 9.27 8.21
CA MET A 286 -15.32 7.86 8.44
C MET A 286 -14.62 6.95 7.43
N PHE A 287 -14.68 7.29 6.15
CA PHE A 287 -14.14 6.47 5.06
C PHE A 287 -12.61 6.55 4.92
N SER A 288 -12.02 7.72 5.13
CA SER A 288 -10.60 7.98 4.85
C SER A 288 -9.72 7.86 6.09
N VAL A 289 -10.24 8.18 7.27
CA VAL A 289 -9.48 8.20 8.53
C VAL A 289 -9.79 6.99 9.40
N ASN A 290 -11.07 6.67 9.61
CA ASN A 290 -11.44 5.61 10.56
C ASN A 290 -11.43 4.20 9.95
N LEU A 291 -11.63 4.09 8.63
CA LEU A 291 -11.64 2.80 7.95
C LEU A 291 -10.23 2.40 7.49
N ILE A 292 -9.67 1.38 8.12
CA ILE A 292 -8.48 0.68 7.61
C ILE A 292 -8.96 -0.32 6.56
N LYS A 293 -8.80 0.03 5.28
CA LYS A 293 -9.40 -0.71 4.15
C LYS A 293 -8.91 -2.16 4.04
N ASP A 294 -7.62 -2.37 4.23
CA ASP A 294 -7.03 -3.72 4.15
C ASP A 294 -7.50 -4.61 5.30
N GLU A 295 -7.60 -4.07 6.52
CA GLU A 295 -8.20 -4.77 7.67
C GLU A 295 -9.67 -5.09 7.38
N PHE A 296 -10.42 -4.14 6.84
CA PHE A 296 -11.83 -4.33 6.48
C PHE A 296 -12.02 -5.46 5.45
N PHE A 297 -11.24 -5.47 4.37
CA PHE A 297 -11.28 -6.54 3.37
C PHE A 297 -10.82 -7.89 3.94
N TYR A 298 -9.83 -7.87 4.83
CA TYR A 298 -9.40 -9.05 5.56
C TYR A 298 -10.53 -9.63 6.42
N LYS A 299 -11.25 -8.79 7.19
CA LYS A 299 -12.38 -9.21 8.01
C LYS A 299 -13.51 -9.82 7.17
N ILE A 300 -13.81 -9.27 5.98
CA ILE A 300 -14.79 -9.87 5.06
C ILE A 300 -14.34 -11.27 4.62
N ASN A 301 -13.11 -11.40 4.12
CA ASN A 301 -12.59 -12.69 3.65
C ASN A 301 -12.60 -13.75 4.77
N ARG A 302 -12.15 -13.40 5.97
CA ARG A 302 -12.17 -14.32 7.12
C ARG A 302 -13.58 -14.67 7.56
N SER A 303 -14.52 -13.73 7.46
CA SER A 303 -15.93 -14.00 7.77
C SER A 303 -16.53 -15.00 6.77
N LEU A 304 -16.28 -14.82 5.46
CA LEU A 304 -16.69 -15.76 4.40
C LEU A 304 -16.03 -17.13 4.54
N GLU A 305 -14.78 -17.19 4.98
CA GLU A 305 -14.08 -18.45 5.20
C GLU A 305 -14.63 -19.21 6.42
N SER A 306 -14.97 -18.47 7.48
CA SER A 306 -15.40 -19.03 8.78
C SER A 306 -16.86 -19.49 8.81
N ASP A 307 -17.73 -18.87 8.02
CA ASP A 307 -19.14 -19.22 8.00
C ASP A 307 -19.38 -20.46 7.15
N SER A 308 -20.05 -21.45 7.75
CA SER A 308 -20.32 -22.75 7.14
C SER A 308 -21.11 -22.66 5.83
N SER A 309 -21.97 -21.65 5.69
CA SER A 309 -22.82 -21.46 4.51
C SER A 309 -22.06 -20.92 3.29
N THR A 310 -20.99 -20.15 3.53
CA THR A 310 -20.23 -19.42 2.52
C THR A 310 -18.83 -19.97 2.29
N SER A 311 -18.29 -20.78 3.21
CA SER A 311 -16.92 -21.32 3.15
C SER A 311 -16.62 -22.06 1.84
N GLN A 312 -17.55 -22.90 1.36
CA GLN A 312 -17.36 -23.62 0.08
C GLN A 312 -17.35 -22.67 -1.11
N SER A 313 -18.25 -21.68 -1.12
CA SER A 313 -18.33 -20.65 -2.16
C SER A 313 -17.07 -19.77 -2.17
N PHE A 314 -16.55 -19.41 -0.99
CA PHE A 314 -15.29 -18.68 -0.86
C PHE A 314 -14.10 -19.46 -1.42
N ILE A 315 -13.96 -20.74 -1.04
CA ILE A 315 -12.89 -21.62 -1.57
C ILE A 315 -13.02 -21.78 -3.09
N HIS A 316 -14.24 -21.93 -3.61
CA HIS A 316 -14.50 -22.06 -5.04
C HIS A 316 -14.05 -20.81 -5.81
N ILE A 317 -14.43 -19.61 -5.34
CA ILE A 317 -13.98 -18.34 -5.93
C ILE A 317 -12.45 -18.23 -5.89
N GLY A 318 -11.84 -18.59 -4.76
CA GLY A 318 -10.39 -18.57 -4.59
C GLY A 318 -9.66 -19.52 -5.55
N LYS A 319 -10.19 -20.73 -5.78
CA LYS A 319 -9.63 -21.69 -6.74
C LYS A 319 -9.65 -21.19 -8.18
N GLN A 320 -10.60 -20.33 -8.51
CA GLN A 320 -10.71 -19.73 -9.84
C GLN A 320 -9.82 -18.49 -10.02
N GLY A 321 -9.10 -18.06 -8.98
CA GLY A 321 -8.20 -16.92 -9.05
C GLY A 321 -8.91 -15.56 -9.09
N ILE A 322 -10.19 -15.50 -8.73
CA ILE A 322 -10.95 -14.25 -8.69
C ILE A 322 -10.53 -13.43 -7.47
N ASN A 323 -10.10 -12.20 -7.72
CA ASN A 323 -9.68 -11.29 -6.66
C ASN A 323 -10.87 -10.53 -6.07
N LEU A 324 -11.38 -11.04 -4.94
CA LEU A 324 -12.49 -10.45 -4.19
C LEU A 324 -12.19 -9.02 -3.69
N VAL A 325 -10.94 -8.65 -3.47
CA VAL A 325 -10.57 -7.28 -3.05
C VAL A 325 -10.98 -6.26 -4.11
N LEU A 326 -10.86 -6.58 -5.40
CA LEU A 326 -11.29 -5.68 -6.48
C LEU A 326 -12.82 -5.51 -6.47
N VAL A 327 -13.55 -6.58 -6.19
CA VAL A 327 -15.01 -6.57 -6.06
C VAL A 327 -15.42 -5.68 -4.88
N TYR A 328 -14.80 -5.86 -3.71
CA TYR A 328 -15.08 -5.03 -2.53
C TYR A 328 -14.70 -3.57 -2.73
N LYS A 329 -13.56 -3.28 -3.37
CA LYS A 329 -13.16 -1.91 -3.72
C LYS A 329 -14.22 -1.25 -4.59
N LYS A 330 -14.72 -1.93 -5.62
CA LYS A 330 -15.78 -1.41 -6.50
C LYS A 330 -17.08 -1.12 -5.74
N MET A 331 -17.48 -2.02 -4.83
CA MET A 331 -18.67 -1.85 -3.99
C MET A 331 -18.51 -0.65 -3.04
N ILE A 332 -17.44 -0.65 -2.24
CA ILE A 332 -17.29 0.28 -1.11
C ILE A 332 -16.86 1.67 -1.55
N PHE A 333 -15.98 1.79 -2.56
CA PHE A 333 -15.45 3.10 -2.98
C PHE A 333 -16.47 3.92 -3.76
N ASN A 334 -17.52 3.32 -4.30
CA ASN A 334 -18.61 4.02 -4.97
C ASN A 334 -19.91 3.96 -4.13
N PHE A 335 -19.84 3.58 -2.85
CA PHE A 335 -21.00 3.40 -1.97
C PHE A 335 -22.15 2.63 -2.64
N PHE A 336 -21.81 1.50 -3.25
CA PHE A 336 -22.69 0.59 -3.97
C PHE A 336 -23.48 1.22 -5.13
N GLN A 337 -23.05 2.38 -5.65
CA GLN A 337 -23.77 3.07 -6.71
C GLN A 337 -23.93 2.25 -7.99
N ASP A 338 -22.96 1.40 -8.32
CA ASP A 338 -23.00 0.57 -9.53
C ASP A 338 -23.66 -0.79 -9.30
N GLN A 339 -24.04 -1.09 -8.05
CA GLN A 339 -24.52 -2.41 -7.62
C GLN A 339 -25.95 -2.38 -7.06
N ILE A 340 -26.37 -1.23 -6.54
CA ILE A 340 -27.62 -1.08 -5.81
C ILE A 340 -28.34 0.16 -6.34
N THR A 341 -29.45 -0.05 -7.04
CA THR A 341 -30.26 1.03 -7.61
C THR A 341 -31.32 1.55 -6.64
N LYS A 342 -31.86 0.70 -5.77
CA LYS A 342 -32.91 1.04 -4.78
C LYS A 342 -32.41 0.83 -3.36
N ASN A 343 -33.07 1.45 -2.38
CA ASN A 343 -32.84 1.22 -0.95
C ASN A 343 -31.41 1.52 -0.43
N ARG A 344 -30.65 2.40 -1.13
CA ARG A 344 -29.32 2.83 -0.67
C ARG A 344 -29.37 3.74 0.55
N ILE A 345 -30.51 4.38 0.80
CA ILE A 345 -30.63 5.33 1.91
C ILE A 345 -30.68 4.59 3.25
N GLU A 346 -31.31 3.43 3.29
CA GLU A 346 -31.36 2.52 4.43
C GLU A 346 -29.95 1.96 4.75
N LEU A 347 -29.14 1.69 3.72
CA LEU A 347 -27.72 1.34 3.91
C LEU A 347 -26.90 2.50 4.50
N LEU A 348 -27.24 3.73 4.12
CA LEU A 348 -26.64 4.92 4.71
C LEU A 348 -27.09 5.12 6.16
N ASP A 349 -28.36 4.81 6.47
CA ASP A 349 -28.89 4.83 7.84
C ASP A 349 -28.04 3.87 8.71
N PHE A 350 -27.82 2.62 8.28
CA PHE A 350 -26.93 1.68 8.99
C PHE A 350 -25.47 2.12 9.08
N LEU A 351 -24.92 2.73 8.02
CA LEU A 351 -23.56 3.28 8.07
C LEU A 351 -23.43 4.36 9.16
N VAL A 352 -24.46 5.18 9.38
CA VAL A 352 -24.46 6.23 10.41
C VAL A 352 -24.52 5.64 11.82
N PHE A 353 -25.24 4.54 12.04
CA PHE A 353 -25.40 3.96 13.37
C PHE A 353 -24.36 2.90 13.73
N GLU A 354 -24.10 1.93 12.85
CA GLU A 354 -23.18 0.81 13.09
C GLU A 354 -21.81 0.98 12.42
N GLY A 355 -21.66 1.95 11.50
CA GLY A 355 -20.42 2.14 10.77
C GLY A 355 -20.20 1.10 9.66
N PHE A 356 -18.94 0.90 9.26
CA PHE A 356 -18.59 -0.03 8.19
C PHE A 356 -18.74 -1.50 8.59
N ASP A 357 -18.77 -1.82 9.89
CA ASP A 357 -18.90 -3.21 10.37
C ASP A 357 -20.21 -3.87 9.90
N PHE A 358 -21.29 -3.09 9.78
CA PHE A 358 -22.56 -3.55 9.20
C PHE A 358 -22.38 -4.10 7.77
N PHE A 359 -21.56 -3.45 6.95
CA PHE A 359 -21.33 -3.91 5.58
C PHE A 359 -20.61 -5.26 5.50
N ILE A 360 -19.86 -5.65 6.53
CA ILE A 360 -19.28 -6.99 6.58
C ILE A 360 -20.40 -8.03 6.69
N ARG A 361 -21.37 -7.80 7.59
CA ARG A 361 -22.52 -8.70 7.75
C ARG A 361 -23.35 -8.75 6.47
N MET A 362 -23.62 -7.58 5.88
CA MET A 362 -24.40 -7.48 4.64
C MET A 362 -23.71 -8.24 3.50
N ILE A 363 -22.42 -8.04 3.28
CA ILE A 363 -21.68 -8.72 2.21
C ILE A 363 -21.74 -10.23 2.43
N VAL A 364 -21.45 -10.73 3.63
CA VAL A 364 -21.51 -12.18 3.91
C VAL A 364 -22.91 -12.74 3.68
N SER A 365 -23.96 -12.02 4.08
CA SER A 365 -25.35 -12.42 3.83
C SER A 365 -25.65 -12.55 2.32
N ILE A 366 -25.21 -11.59 1.50
CA ILE A 366 -25.37 -11.67 0.03
C ILE A 366 -24.66 -12.90 -0.54
N PHE A 367 -23.44 -13.20 -0.08
CA PHE A 367 -22.71 -14.39 -0.50
C PHE A 367 -23.39 -15.69 -0.05
N SER A 368 -24.00 -15.70 1.14
CA SER A 368 -24.74 -16.85 1.67
C SER A 368 -25.97 -17.14 0.81
N LEU A 369 -26.75 -16.11 0.48
CA LEU A 369 -27.95 -16.24 -0.37
C LEU A 369 -27.61 -16.74 -1.77
N ASN A 370 -26.49 -16.31 -2.34
CA ASN A 370 -26.06 -16.68 -3.68
C ASN A 370 -25.12 -17.90 -3.72
N SER A 371 -24.91 -18.58 -2.60
CA SER A 371 -23.90 -19.64 -2.45
C SER A 371 -24.08 -20.77 -3.47
N GLU A 372 -25.31 -21.25 -3.68
CA GLU A 372 -25.57 -22.29 -4.69
C GLU A 372 -25.26 -21.86 -6.11
N GLN A 373 -25.55 -20.61 -6.46
CA GLN A 373 -25.30 -20.10 -7.80
C GLN A 373 -23.80 -19.88 -8.05
N ILE A 374 -23.08 -19.37 -7.05
CA ILE A 374 -21.63 -19.22 -7.09
C ILE A 374 -20.95 -20.57 -7.38
N LEU A 375 -21.38 -21.63 -6.70
CA LEU A 375 -20.80 -22.97 -6.87
C LEU A 375 -21.05 -23.58 -8.26
N ARG A 376 -22.08 -23.10 -8.98
CA ARG A 376 -22.41 -23.59 -10.34
C ARG A 376 -21.64 -22.87 -11.44
N LEU A 377 -21.16 -21.66 -11.18
CA LEU A 377 -20.50 -20.82 -12.19
C LEU A 377 -18.98 -20.97 -12.14
N GLU A 378 -18.32 -20.78 -13.29
CA GLU A 378 -16.87 -20.92 -13.44
C GLU A 378 -16.26 -19.75 -14.25
N GLY A 379 -15.02 -19.40 -13.92
CA GLY A 379 -14.18 -18.44 -14.63
C GLY A 379 -14.83 -17.07 -14.77
N ASP A 380 -14.90 -16.60 -16.02
CA ASP A 380 -15.41 -15.28 -16.37
C ASP A 380 -16.90 -15.13 -16.05
N ASP A 381 -17.70 -16.20 -16.15
CA ASP A 381 -19.13 -16.16 -15.85
C ASP A 381 -19.37 -15.89 -14.36
N LEU A 382 -18.56 -16.48 -13.49
CA LEU A 382 -18.61 -16.21 -12.05
C LEU A 382 -18.18 -14.78 -11.75
N ASN A 383 -17.09 -14.30 -12.37
CA ASN A 383 -16.63 -12.93 -12.18
C ASN A 383 -17.66 -11.90 -12.70
N GLN A 384 -18.33 -12.19 -13.81
CA GLN A 384 -19.41 -11.36 -14.33
C GLN A 384 -20.60 -11.35 -13.37
N PHE A 385 -20.99 -12.52 -12.84
CA PHE A 385 -22.09 -12.65 -11.88
C PHE A 385 -21.84 -11.85 -10.60
N LEU A 386 -20.64 -11.92 -10.00
CA LEU A 386 -20.29 -11.14 -8.80
C LEU A 386 -20.35 -9.61 -9.03
N ASN A 387 -20.27 -9.17 -10.29
CA ASN A 387 -20.35 -7.77 -10.68
C ASN A 387 -21.73 -7.38 -11.26
N ASP A 388 -22.67 -8.33 -11.37
CA ASP A 388 -23.99 -8.14 -11.94
C ASP A 388 -24.92 -7.50 -10.90
N GLU A 389 -25.36 -6.27 -11.19
CA GLU A 389 -26.28 -5.50 -10.34
C GLU A 389 -27.61 -6.23 -10.11
N GLU A 390 -28.12 -6.91 -11.14
CA GLU A 390 -29.49 -7.41 -11.12
C GLU A 390 -29.62 -8.75 -10.40
N LYS A 391 -28.59 -9.60 -10.52
CA LYS A 391 -28.65 -10.97 -10.01
C LYS A 391 -28.00 -11.10 -8.65
N PHE A 392 -26.78 -10.58 -8.47
CA PHE A 392 -26.06 -10.76 -7.21
C PHE A 392 -26.69 -9.94 -6.07
N PHE A 393 -27.27 -8.77 -6.39
CA PHE A 393 -27.90 -7.86 -5.43
C PHE A 393 -29.44 -7.87 -5.50
N GLU A 394 -30.04 -8.94 -6.02
CA GLU A 394 -31.48 -9.04 -6.28
C GLU A 394 -32.36 -8.69 -5.06
N VAL A 395 -31.97 -9.21 -3.89
CA VAL A 395 -32.69 -8.99 -2.61
C VAL A 395 -32.72 -7.53 -2.21
N ILE A 396 -31.57 -6.82 -2.33
CA ILE A 396 -31.47 -5.43 -1.91
C ILE A 396 -32.19 -4.50 -2.90
N ASN A 397 -32.16 -4.86 -4.19
CA ASN A 397 -32.87 -4.14 -5.24
C ASN A 397 -34.40 -4.38 -5.23
N GLY A 398 -34.92 -5.15 -4.27
CA GLY A 398 -36.35 -5.37 -4.05
C GLY A 398 -37.03 -6.18 -5.15
N ARG A 399 -36.30 -7.14 -5.73
CA ARG A 399 -36.82 -8.06 -6.77
C ARG A 399 -37.26 -9.42 -6.20
N THR A 400 -37.02 -9.66 -4.91
CA THR A 400 -37.46 -10.84 -4.18
C THR A 400 -38.74 -10.60 -3.37
N ASP A 401 -39.41 -11.68 -2.97
CA ASP A 401 -40.60 -11.63 -2.11
C ASP A 401 -40.32 -11.13 -0.68
N ILE A 402 -39.05 -11.11 -0.27
CA ILE A 402 -38.61 -10.65 1.06
C ILE A 402 -38.54 -9.12 1.06
N SER A 403 -39.16 -8.48 2.06
CA SER A 403 -39.05 -7.03 2.23
C SER A 403 -37.64 -6.62 2.68
N MET A 404 -37.22 -5.39 2.35
CA MET A 404 -35.89 -4.90 2.74
C MET A 404 -35.71 -4.91 4.27
N GLY A 405 -36.75 -4.57 5.04
CA GLY A 405 -36.71 -4.63 6.50
C GLY A 405 -36.45 -6.04 7.03
N GLU A 406 -37.17 -7.04 6.53
CA GLU A 406 -36.95 -8.45 6.90
C GLU A 406 -35.55 -8.96 6.51
N TYR A 407 -35.04 -8.52 5.35
CA TYR A 407 -33.67 -8.82 4.95
C TYR A 407 -32.66 -8.20 5.92
N LEU A 408 -32.80 -6.92 6.27
CA LEU A 408 -31.94 -6.23 7.22
C LEU A 408 -31.96 -6.90 8.59
N GLU A 409 -33.13 -7.29 9.09
CA GLU A 409 -33.24 -8.07 10.34
C GLU A 409 -32.51 -9.42 10.26
N SER A 410 -32.52 -10.08 9.10
CA SER A 410 -31.76 -11.31 8.89
C SER A 410 -30.25 -11.08 8.91
N VAL A 411 -29.78 -9.94 8.37
CA VAL A 411 -28.37 -9.55 8.38
C VAL A 411 -27.89 -9.28 9.81
N LEU A 412 -28.71 -8.66 10.65
CA LEU A 412 -28.37 -8.37 12.03
C LEU A 412 -28.22 -9.61 12.92
N LYS A 413 -28.90 -10.72 12.57
CA LYS A 413 -28.76 -12.00 13.27
C LYS A 413 -27.40 -12.66 13.02
N PHE A 414 -26.68 -12.24 11.99
CA PHE A 414 -25.34 -12.75 11.70
C PHE A 414 -24.30 -12.04 12.57
N GLU A 415 -23.55 -12.81 13.36
CA GLU A 415 -22.54 -12.32 14.31
C GLU A 415 -21.14 -12.87 13.99
N PRO A 416 -20.43 -12.29 13.01
CA PRO A 416 -19.05 -12.66 12.74
C PRO A 416 -18.12 -12.22 13.87
N ASN A 417 -17.05 -12.99 14.11
CA ASN A 417 -16.06 -12.69 15.15
C ASN A 417 -15.11 -11.54 14.77
N LEU A 418 -15.66 -10.34 14.52
CA LEU A 418 -14.90 -9.20 13.96
C LEU A 418 -13.69 -8.81 14.81
N ILE A 419 -13.83 -8.75 16.14
CA ILE A 419 -12.73 -8.40 17.05
C ILE A 419 -11.58 -9.40 16.94
N LYS A 420 -11.91 -10.70 16.79
CA LYS A 420 -10.88 -11.73 16.62
C LYS A 420 -10.11 -11.51 15.32
N PHE A 421 -10.81 -11.21 14.23
CA PHE A 421 -10.19 -10.98 12.92
C PHE A 421 -9.40 -9.67 12.85
N GLU A 422 -9.87 -8.61 13.51
CA GLU A 422 -9.14 -7.35 13.71
C GLU A 422 -7.81 -7.61 14.43
N ASN A 423 -7.85 -8.33 15.56
CA ASN A 423 -6.65 -8.69 16.31
C ASN A 423 -5.71 -9.58 15.48
N GLU A 424 -6.24 -10.56 14.74
CA GLU A 424 -5.45 -11.43 13.86
C GLU A 424 -4.72 -10.61 12.79
N TYR A 425 -5.42 -9.67 12.15
CA TYR A 425 -4.84 -8.77 11.15
C TYR A 425 -3.68 -7.94 11.72
N HIS A 426 -3.90 -7.29 12.87
CA HIS A 426 -2.85 -6.48 13.48
C HIS A 426 -1.66 -7.31 13.97
N LEU A 427 -1.89 -8.53 14.47
CA LEU A 427 -0.81 -9.44 14.84
C LEU A 427 0.00 -9.90 13.62
N LEU A 428 -0.66 -10.24 12.51
CA LEU A 428 0.00 -10.61 11.26
C LEU A 428 0.84 -9.45 10.72
N HIS A 429 0.27 -8.23 10.71
CA HIS A 429 0.98 -7.06 10.23
C HIS A 429 2.14 -6.67 11.15
N ALA A 430 1.99 -6.77 12.46
CA ALA A 430 3.08 -6.52 13.41
C ALA A 430 4.23 -7.53 13.24
N ASN A 431 3.90 -8.81 13.06
CA ASN A 431 4.89 -9.86 12.81
C ASN A 431 5.61 -9.69 11.46
N SER A 432 4.88 -9.34 10.40
CA SER A 432 5.47 -9.06 9.09
C SER A 432 6.41 -7.85 9.15
N LEU A 433 6.01 -6.77 9.83
CA LEU A 433 6.83 -5.59 9.98
C LEU A 433 8.11 -5.88 10.78
N ASN A 434 8.02 -6.74 11.80
CA ASN A 434 9.19 -7.20 12.54
C ASN A 434 10.14 -8.05 11.68
N ASN A 435 9.61 -8.94 10.84
CA ASN A 435 10.43 -9.74 9.92
C ASN A 435 11.12 -8.85 8.87
N ASN A 436 10.40 -7.90 8.27
CA ASN A 436 10.98 -6.95 7.31
C ASN A 436 12.06 -6.09 7.95
N ASN A 437 11.90 -5.68 9.22
CA ASN A 437 12.93 -4.96 9.95
C ASN A 437 14.18 -5.83 10.17
N ASN A 438 14.03 -7.12 10.49
CA ASN A 438 15.15 -8.04 10.62
C ASN A 438 15.89 -8.22 9.28
N GLU A 439 15.15 -8.34 8.16
CA GLU A 439 15.74 -8.40 6.83
C GLU A 439 16.51 -7.12 6.47
N LEU A 440 15.99 -5.95 6.85
CA LEU A 440 16.65 -4.67 6.61
C LEU A 440 17.93 -4.53 7.43
N VAL A 441 17.95 -5.00 8.68
CA VAL A 441 19.15 -5.08 9.50
C VAL A 441 20.18 -6.02 8.86
N ASN A 442 19.76 -7.21 8.43
CA ASN A 442 20.65 -8.17 7.75
C ASN A 442 21.24 -7.57 6.46
N LEU A 443 20.44 -6.89 5.64
CA LEU A 443 20.92 -6.22 4.42
C LEU A 443 21.92 -5.12 4.73
N LYS A 444 21.72 -4.38 5.83
CA LYS A 444 22.66 -3.35 6.27
C LYS A 444 23.98 -3.96 6.71
N GLU A 445 23.95 -5.05 7.48
CA GLU A 445 25.15 -5.78 7.90
C GLU A 445 25.92 -6.35 6.70
N ILE A 446 25.23 -6.96 5.73
CA ILE A 446 25.85 -7.45 4.49
C ILE A 446 26.47 -6.29 3.69
N ASN A 447 25.80 -5.14 3.62
CA ASN A 447 26.34 -3.97 2.94
C ASN A 447 27.62 -3.44 3.63
N ASP A 448 27.63 -3.38 4.96
CA ASP A 448 28.81 -3.00 5.73
C ASP A 448 29.98 -3.99 5.52
N GLU A 449 29.68 -5.30 5.41
CA GLU A 449 30.68 -6.33 5.06
C GLU A 449 31.21 -6.15 3.63
N LEU A 450 30.33 -5.89 2.67
CA LEU A 450 30.71 -5.64 1.27
C LEU A 450 31.57 -4.36 1.13
N LEU A 451 31.22 -3.29 1.84
CA LEU A 451 32.04 -2.07 1.89
C LEU A 451 33.43 -2.35 2.46
N THR A 452 33.52 -3.21 3.46
CA THR A 452 34.79 -3.65 4.02
C THR A 452 35.59 -4.47 3.00
N LYS A 453 34.98 -5.44 2.33
CA LYS A 453 35.61 -6.21 1.24
C LYS A 453 36.08 -5.33 0.08
N ILE A 454 35.28 -4.33 -0.33
CA ILE A 454 35.68 -3.36 -1.37
C ILE A 454 36.92 -2.58 -0.92
N ARG A 455 36.99 -2.17 0.35
CA ARG A 455 38.16 -1.50 0.90
C ARG A 455 39.39 -2.40 0.86
N ASP A 456 39.26 -3.67 1.24
CA ASP A 456 40.36 -4.64 1.21
C ASP A 456 40.86 -4.91 -0.20
N VAL A 457 39.95 -5.10 -1.16
CA VAL A 457 40.30 -5.30 -2.58
C VAL A 457 41.00 -4.06 -3.15
N LYS A 458 40.56 -2.85 -2.78
CA LYS A 458 41.26 -1.62 -3.17
C LYS A 458 42.69 -1.58 -2.63
N ILE A 459 42.90 -1.95 -1.37
CA ILE A 459 44.25 -2.04 -0.78
C ILE A 459 45.09 -3.07 -1.53
N GLN A 460 44.54 -4.25 -1.85
CA GLN A 460 45.24 -5.27 -2.64
C GLN A 460 45.60 -4.78 -4.04
N LEU A 461 44.71 -4.02 -4.69
CA LEU A 461 44.94 -3.47 -6.02
C LEU A 461 46.03 -2.38 -5.99
N GLU A 462 46.03 -1.52 -4.97
CA GLU A 462 47.07 -0.52 -4.75
C GLU A 462 48.43 -1.19 -4.54
N ASN A 463 48.50 -2.23 -3.70
CA ASN A 463 49.71 -3.02 -3.49
C ASN A 463 50.18 -3.70 -4.78
N LEU A 464 49.26 -4.28 -5.55
CA LEU A 464 49.60 -4.92 -6.81
C LEU A 464 50.14 -3.90 -7.83
N LYS A 465 49.53 -2.73 -7.90
CA LYS A 465 49.99 -1.62 -8.75
C LYS A 465 51.38 -1.18 -8.35
N GLN A 466 51.65 -1.02 -7.05
CA GLN A 466 52.98 -0.70 -6.56
C GLN A 466 54.00 -1.78 -6.97
N THR A 467 53.70 -3.07 -6.77
CA THR A 467 54.59 -4.14 -7.22
C THR A 467 54.80 -4.16 -8.73
N HIS A 468 53.78 -3.79 -9.51
CA HIS A 468 53.89 -3.71 -10.96
C HIS A 468 54.82 -2.57 -11.39
N ASP A 469 54.69 -1.40 -10.77
CA ASP A 469 55.57 -0.25 -11.01
C ASP A 469 57.02 -0.59 -10.63
N GLU A 470 57.23 -1.29 -9.52
CA GLU A 470 58.55 -1.80 -9.10
C GLU A 470 59.14 -2.79 -10.13
N ILE A 471 58.34 -3.72 -10.65
CA ILE A 471 58.77 -4.67 -11.69
C ILE A 471 59.15 -3.94 -12.98
N ILE A 472 58.37 -2.93 -13.40
CA ILE A 472 58.69 -2.11 -14.58
C ILE A 472 60.02 -1.39 -14.37
N GLN A 473 60.24 -0.82 -13.19
CA GLN A 473 61.47 -0.11 -12.86
C GLN A 473 62.68 -1.06 -12.86
N GLN A 474 62.54 -2.25 -12.27
CA GLN A 474 63.57 -3.29 -12.31
C GLN A 474 63.84 -3.76 -13.75
N SER A 475 62.80 -3.98 -14.55
CA SER A 475 62.94 -4.37 -15.96
C SER A 475 63.68 -3.31 -16.77
N SER A 476 63.43 -2.03 -16.52
CA SER A 476 64.18 -0.93 -17.16
C SER A 476 65.65 -0.99 -16.75
N SER A 477 65.94 -1.13 -15.46
CA SER A 477 67.32 -1.22 -14.96
C SER A 477 68.06 -2.42 -15.55
N TYR A 478 67.42 -3.59 -15.62
CA TYR A 478 68.01 -4.78 -16.23
C TYR A 478 68.27 -4.60 -17.72
N LYS A 479 67.36 -3.91 -18.45
CA LYS A 479 67.57 -3.61 -19.87
C LYS A 479 68.77 -2.69 -20.08
N ASP A 480 68.95 -1.70 -19.22
CA ASP A 480 70.12 -0.81 -19.26
C ASP A 480 71.40 -1.55 -18.92
N GLN A 481 71.41 -2.40 -17.89
CA GLN A 481 72.55 -3.26 -17.54
C GLN A 481 72.90 -4.22 -18.67
N LEU A 482 71.91 -4.83 -19.33
CA LEU A 482 72.10 -5.73 -20.46
C LEU A 482 72.73 -4.99 -21.65
N LYS A 483 72.31 -3.75 -21.89
CA LYS A 483 72.88 -2.90 -22.94
C LYS A 483 74.35 -2.59 -22.65
N VAL A 484 74.67 -2.18 -21.43
CA VAL A 484 76.06 -1.92 -21.01
C VAL A 484 76.92 -3.18 -21.17
N ALA A 485 76.45 -4.33 -20.69
CA ALA A 485 77.18 -5.60 -20.83
C ALA A 485 77.34 -6.03 -22.29
N SER A 486 76.33 -5.79 -23.15
CA SER A 486 76.43 -6.06 -24.58
C SER A 486 77.47 -5.16 -25.25
N ASP A 487 77.48 -3.87 -24.92
CA ASP A 487 78.46 -2.90 -25.45
C ASP A 487 79.88 -3.26 -25.00
N GLU A 488 80.08 -3.65 -23.74
CA GLU A 488 81.36 -4.15 -23.22
C GLU A 488 81.80 -5.43 -23.92
N ARG A 489 80.90 -6.39 -24.13
CA ARG A 489 81.19 -7.63 -24.86
C ARG A 489 81.61 -7.32 -26.29
N ASP A 490 80.95 -6.40 -26.96
CA ASP A 490 81.28 -6.02 -28.33
C ASP A 490 82.65 -5.30 -28.40
N GLN A 491 82.98 -4.47 -27.39
CA GLN A 491 84.31 -3.88 -27.24
C GLN A 491 85.39 -4.93 -27.01
N LEU A 492 85.17 -5.87 -26.09
CA LEU A 492 86.10 -6.96 -25.81
C LEU A 492 86.29 -7.87 -27.01
N THR A 493 85.24 -8.11 -27.80
CA THR A 493 85.31 -8.90 -29.04
C THR A 493 86.18 -8.18 -30.07
N LYS A 494 85.97 -6.87 -30.28
CA LYS A 494 86.83 -6.06 -31.15
C LYS A 494 88.29 -6.05 -30.69
N LEU A 495 88.52 -5.93 -29.38
CA LEU A 495 89.87 -5.97 -28.80
C LEU A 495 90.52 -7.34 -29.01
N LYS A 496 89.78 -8.43 -28.79
CA LYS A 496 90.22 -9.80 -29.03
C LYS A 496 90.61 -10.01 -30.49
N ASP A 497 89.77 -9.58 -31.42
CA ASP A 497 90.04 -9.69 -32.86
C ASP A 497 91.27 -8.86 -33.26
N HIS A 498 91.41 -7.65 -32.71
CA HIS A 498 92.59 -6.82 -32.94
C HIS A 498 93.88 -7.47 -32.38
N LEU A 499 93.82 -8.02 -31.17
CA LEU A 499 94.94 -8.75 -30.55
C LEU A 499 95.31 -10.00 -31.35
N LYS A 500 94.31 -10.75 -31.83
CA LYS A 500 94.51 -11.92 -32.69
C LYS A 500 95.24 -11.53 -33.98
N GLN A 501 94.79 -10.48 -34.65
CA GLN A 501 95.43 -9.95 -35.86
C GLN A 501 96.87 -9.48 -35.59
N LYS A 502 97.11 -8.82 -34.45
CA LYS A 502 98.45 -8.40 -34.04
C LYS A 502 99.38 -9.59 -33.75
N TYR A 503 98.85 -10.65 -33.15
CA TYR A 503 99.60 -11.89 -32.89
C TYR A 503 99.94 -12.64 -34.18
N GLU A 504 99.00 -12.75 -35.12
CA GLU A 504 99.24 -13.33 -36.45
C GLU A 504 100.34 -12.57 -37.20
N ASN A 505 100.31 -11.23 -37.15
CA ASN A 505 101.34 -10.39 -37.75
C ASN A 505 102.72 -10.54 -37.09
N LEU A 506 102.78 -10.70 -35.77
CA LEU A 506 104.05 -10.95 -35.06
C LEU A 506 104.61 -12.33 -35.41
N SER A 507 103.76 -13.36 -35.41
CA SER A 507 104.15 -14.74 -35.75
C SER A 507 104.69 -14.84 -37.18
N MET A 508 104.04 -14.16 -38.15
CA MET A 508 104.58 -14.08 -39.51
C MET A 508 105.96 -13.40 -39.55
N LYS A 509 106.15 -12.30 -38.82
CA LYS A 509 107.43 -11.57 -38.78
C LYS A 509 108.55 -12.41 -38.16
N GLU A 510 108.24 -13.21 -37.15
CA GLU A 510 109.16 -14.13 -36.50
C GLU A 510 109.50 -15.33 -37.39
N ASN A 511 108.50 -15.90 -38.07
CA ASN A 511 108.70 -16.98 -39.04
C ASN A 511 109.60 -16.54 -40.21
N VAL A 512 109.41 -15.33 -40.75
CA VAL A 512 110.28 -14.76 -41.79
C VAL A 512 111.72 -14.58 -41.29
N ARG A 513 111.90 -14.17 -40.02
CA ARG A 513 113.23 -14.02 -39.41
C ARG A 513 113.95 -15.36 -39.24
N ASN A 514 113.24 -16.40 -38.81
CA ASN A 514 113.80 -17.74 -38.66
C ASN A 514 114.14 -18.37 -40.02
N ALA A 515 113.30 -18.19 -41.04
CA ALA A 515 113.59 -18.64 -42.40
C ALA A 515 114.85 -17.98 -42.99
N ARG A 516 115.04 -16.67 -42.74
CA ARG A 516 116.24 -15.95 -43.19
C ARG A 516 117.51 -16.48 -42.51
N LYS A 517 117.45 -16.73 -41.19
CA LYS A 517 118.59 -17.26 -40.42
C LYS A 517 118.94 -18.68 -40.86
N ALA A 518 117.94 -19.53 -41.09
CA ALA A 518 118.16 -20.88 -41.61
C ALA A 518 118.84 -20.85 -42.99
N ASN A 519 118.43 -19.96 -43.89
CA ASN A 519 119.08 -19.81 -45.19
C ASN A 519 120.53 -19.29 -45.09
N GLU A 520 120.81 -18.38 -44.15
CA GLU A 520 122.19 -17.94 -43.88
C GLU A 520 123.06 -19.10 -43.37
N ASP A 521 122.53 -19.93 -42.46
CA ASP A 521 123.23 -21.11 -41.95
C ASP A 521 123.42 -22.19 -43.02
N PHE A 522 122.43 -22.41 -43.91
CA PHE A 522 122.57 -23.30 -45.07
C PHE A 522 123.63 -22.78 -46.04
N SER A 523 123.69 -21.48 -46.31
CA SER A 523 124.71 -20.89 -47.19
C SER A 523 126.13 -21.09 -46.65
N LYS A 524 126.33 -20.90 -45.33
CA LYS A 524 127.60 -21.19 -44.67
C LYS A 524 127.98 -22.66 -44.76
N ARG A 525 127.02 -23.57 -44.53
CA ARG A 525 127.24 -25.01 -44.62
C ARG A 525 127.57 -25.47 -46.04
N SER A 526 126.95 -24.85 -47.06
CA SER A 526 127.29 -25.09 -48.46
C SER A 526 128.72 -24.65 -48.78
N ALA A 527 129.15 -23.48 -48.28
CA ALA A 527 130.52 -23.01 -48.44
C ALA A 527 131.55 -23.94 -47.74
N GLU A 528 131.23 -24.44 -46.53
CA GLU A 528 132.07 -25.42 -45.84
C GLU A 528 132.15 -26.77 -46.57
N LEU A 529 131.04 -27.23 -47.16
CA LEU A 529 131.00 -28.44 -47.97
C LEU A 529 131.80 -28.30 -49.28
N GLU A 530 131.79 -27.12 -49.91
CA GLU A 530 132.66 -26.83 -51.06
C GLU A 530 134.14 -26.94 -50.71
N VAL A 531 134.56 -26.39 -49.56
CA VAL A 531 135.93 -26.51 -49.05
C VAL A 531 136.31 -27.97 -48.76
N GLN A 532 135.39 -28.76 -48.18
CA GLN A 532 135.64 -30.19 -47.93
C GLN A 532 135.76 -31.01 -49.23
N ILE A 533 134.96 -30.69 -50.26
CA ILE A 533 135.07 -31.31 -51.58
C ILE A 533 136.42 -30.99 -52.23
N GLU A 534 136.90 -29.76 -52.09
CA GLU A 534 138.21 -29.33 -52.62
C GLU A 534 139.37 -30.04 -51.91
N GLN A 535 139.31 -30.19 -50.58
CA GLN A 535 140.28 -30.99 -49.81
C GLN A 535 140.26 -32.48 -50.17
N LEU A 536 139.08 -33.07 -50.42
CA LEU A 536 138.95 -34.45 -50.87
C LEU A 536 139.51 -34.66 -52.29
N LYS A 537 139.39 -33.66 -53.18
CA LYS A 537 140.03 -33.69 -54.51
C LYS A 537 141.56 -33.71 -54.38
N LEU A 538 142.13 -32.82 -53.57
CA LEU A 538 143.58 -32.78 -53.28
C LEU A 538 144.10 -34.10 -52.70
N SER A 539 143.38 -34.68 -51.73
CA SER A 539 143.75 -35.98 -51.14
C SER A 539 143.67 -37.15 -52.15
N ASN A 540 142.71 -37.12 -53.08
CA ASN A 540 142.61 -38.11 -54.15
C ASN A 540 143.74 -37.97 -55.19
N GLU A 541 144.18 -36.75 -55.50
CA GLU A 541 145.35 -36.52 -56.35
C GLU A 541 146.65 -37.01 -55.70
N GLU A 542 146.85 -36.78 -54.39
CA GLU A 542 147.99 -37.34 -53.66
C GLU A 542 147.97 -38.87 -53.61
N LYS A 543 146.80 -39.49 -53.45
CA LYS A 543 146.65 -40.96 -53.50
C LYS A 543 146.91 -41.51 -54.91
N ARG A 544 146.48 -40.81 -55.97
CA ARG A 544 146.83 -41.16 -57.36
C ARG A 544 148.34 -41.06 -57.63
N GLY A 545 149.02 -40.05 -57.10
CA GLY A 545 150.48 -39.92 -57.17
C GLY A 545 151.24 -41.03 -56.44
N LYS A 546 150.70 -41.51 -55.30
CA LYS A 546 151.27 -42.66 -54.56
C LYS A 546 151.08 -44.00 -55.28
N ILE A 547 150.00 -44.18 -56.05
CA ILE A 547 149.79 -45.38 -56.88
C ILE A 547 150.75 -45.41 -58.08
N ALA A 548 151.05 -44.26 -58.70
CA ALA A 548 152.03 -44.16 -59.78
C ALA A 548 153.47 -44.49 -59.33
N LYS A 549 153.85 -44.15 -58.09
CA LYS A 549 155.16 -44.51 -57.52
C LYS A 549 155.29 -45.99 -57.13
N ILE A 550 154.19 -46.75 -57.04
CA ILE A 550 154.19 -48.18 -56.71
C ILE A 550 154.20 -49.04 -57.99
N SER A 551 153.81 -48.51 -59.15
CA SER A 551 153.80 -49.25 -60.43
C SER A 551 155.14 -49.31 -61.16
N GLU A 552 156.15 -48.51 -60.81
CA GLU A 552 157.47 -48.52 -61.49
C GLU A 552 158.58 -49.30 -60.75
N GLN A 553 158.29 -49.93 -59.61
CA GLN A 553 159.27 -50.78 -58.86
C GLN A 553 159.08 -52.30 -59.04
N LYS A 554 158.31 -52.74 -60.05
CA LYS A 554 158.25 -54.15 -60.47
C LYS A 554 158.24 -54.31 -61.99
N LYS A 555 159.38 -54.04 -62.64
CA LYS A 555 160.06 -54.95 -63.58
C LYS A 555 161.39 -54.38 -64.05
#